data_AF-A0A966SU97-F1
#
_entry.id   AF-A0A966SU97-F1
#
_cell.length_a   1.000
_cell.length_b   1.000
_cell.length_c   1.000
_cell.angle_alpha   90.00
_cell.angle_beta   90.00
_cell.angle_gamma   90.00
#
_symmetry.space_group_name_H-M   'P 1'
#
loop_
_entity.id
_entity.type
_entity.pdbx_description
1 polymer ?
#
loop_
_entity_poly.entity_id
_entity_poly.type
_entity_poly.pdbx_seq_one_letter_code
_entity_poly.pdbx_strand_id
1 'polypeptide(L)'
;MGDANTGEDGQDTVDQGVGEGQAKRVEVRGDGEGDARRPEASLRFRSAPSPNRGGVCRIPGDVRGIVLHSTEGSLEGALRTFAMQGGVSAHYAIDRDGTVVGIVPEGDVAFHVAAFGNRP
;
A
#
# COMPACT_ATOMS: atom_id res chain seq x y z
N MET A 1 -35.46 -57.50 8.93
CA MET A 1 -34.71 -56.74 7.90
C MET A 1 -34.09 -55.57 8.65
N GLY A 2 -32.76 -55.57 8.79
CA GLY A 2 -32.04 -54.72 9.73
C GLY A 2 -31.79 -53.30 9.23
N ASP A 3 -31.63 -52.39 10.19
CA ASP A 3 -31.33 -50.97 10.04
C ASP A 3 -29.85 -50.73 9.67
N ALA A 4 -29.59 -49.66 8.90
CA ALA A 4 -28.29 -49.00 8.84
C ALA A 4 -28.43 -47.53 8.39
N ASN A 5 -28.32 -46.62 9.36
CA ASN A 5 -27.94 -45.22 9.17
C ASN A 5 -26.44 -45.16 8.83
N THR A 6 -26.05 -44.34 7.85
CA THR A 6 -24.65 -44.07 7.51
C THR A 6 -24.40 -42.57 7.40
N GLY A 7 -23.49 -42.08 8.25
CA GLY A 7 -22.45 -41.10 7.91
C GLY A 7 -22.81 -39.62 8.02
N GLU A 8 -22.47 -39.01 9.15
CA GLU A 8 -22.10 -37.60 9.28
C GLU A 8 -20.83 -37.32 8.47
N ASP A 9 -20.72 -36.15 7.83
CA ASP A 9 -19.45 -35.48 7.49
C ASP A 9 -19.73 -33.99 7.21
N GLY A 10 -19.39 -33.13 8.17
CA GLY A 10 -19.44 -31.68 8.04
C GLY A 10 -18.21 -31.09 7.35
N GLN A 11 -18.16 -29.75 7.36
CA GLN A 11 -17.07 -28.86 6.93
C GLN A 11 -17.07 -28.56 5.41
N ASP A 12 -16.78 -27.35 4.92
CA ASP A 12 -15.99 -26.28 5.51
C ASP A 12 -16.36 -24.95 4.84
N THR A 13 -16.66 -23.93 5.63
CA THR A 13 -16.82 -22.56 5.13
C THR A 13 -15.43 -22.02 4.81
N VAL A 14 -15.12 -21.81 3.53
CA VAL A 14 -13.85 -21.21 3.11
C VAL A 14 -13.78 -19.74 3.55
N ASP A 15 -13.17 -19.55 4.72
CA ASP A 15 -12.62 -18.31 5.22
C ASP A 15 -11.56 -17.79 4.23
N GLN A 16 -11.91 -16.77 3.45
CA GLN A 16 -10.92 -16.04 2.67
C GLN A 16 -10.18 -15.09 3.60
N GLY A 17 -9.19 -15.65 4.30
CA GLY A 17 -8.24 -14.92 5.10
C GLY A 17 -7.60 -13.80 4.30
N VAL A 18 -7.90 -12.57 4.67
CA VAL A 18 -7.21 -11.37 4.20
C VAL A 18 -5.78 -11.47 4.72
N GLY A 19 -4.85 -11.88 3.87
CA GLY A 19 -3.43 -11.89 4.18
C GLY A 19 -2.95 -10.47 4.43
N GLU A 20 -2.85 -10.09 5.71
CA GLU A 20 -2.18 -8.88 6.15
C GLU A 20 -0.72 -8.95 5.68
N GLY A 21 -0.42 -8.26 4.58
CA GLY A 21 0.93 -8.07 4.10
C GLY A 21 1.76 -7.46 5.23
N GLN A 22 2.68 -8.26 5.75
CA GLN A 22 3.57 -7.93 6.86
C GLN A 22 4.39 -6.68 6.50
N ALA A 23 3.90 -5.51 6.89
CA ALA A 23 4.66 -4.27 6.86
C ALA A 23 5.87 -4.47 7.78
N LYS A 24 7.05 -4.57 7.16
CA LYS A 24 8.31 -4.77 7.88
C LYS A 24 8.57 -3.48 8.66
N ARG A 25 8.45 -3.52 9.99
CA ARG A 25 8.83 -2.41 10.86
C ARG A 25 10.36 -2.28 10.81
N VAL A 26 10.86 -1.41 9.94
CA VAL A 26 12.27 -1.05 9.90
C VAL A 26 12.50 0.04 10.94
N GLU A 27 13.19 -0.30 12.03
CA GLU A 27 13.75 0.70 12.94
C GLU A 27 15.02 1.28 12.31
N VAL A 28 14.90 2.48 11.75
CA VAL A 28 16.06 3.23 11.26
C VAL A 28 16.69 3.93 12.46
N ARG A 29 17.87 3.49 12.90
CA ARG A 29 18.71 4.22 13.85
C ARG A 29 19.51 5.27 13.08
N GLY A 30 19.27 6.54 13.34
CA GLY A 30 20.05 7.65 12.77
C GLY A 30 21.46 7.72 13.38
N ASP A 31 22.45 7.89 12.53
CA ASP A 31 23.83 8.26 12.85
C ASP A 31 23.90 9.78 13.08
N GLY A 32 23.50 10.18 14.29
CA GLY A 32 23.21 11.56 14.64
C GLY A 32 24.33 12.58 14.38
N GLU A 33 23.95 13.64 13.66
CA GLU A 33 24.40 15.02 13.89
C GLU A 33 23.14 15.91 13.95
N GLY A 34 22.45 15.88 15.11
CA GLY A 34 21.12 16.47 15.29
C GLY A 34 21.14 17.81 16.03
N ASP A 35 20.66 18.87 15.38
CA ASP A 35 20.23 20.12 16.01
C ASP A 35 19.10 19.83 17.01
N ALA A 36 19.36 20.08 18.31
CA ALA A 36 18.49 19.78 19.46
C ALA A 36 17.07 20.41 19.43
N ARG A 37 16.69 21.06 18.33
CA ARG A 37 15.38 21.67 18.08
C ARG A 37 14.45 20.81 17.21
N ARG A 38 14.91 19.69 16.66
CA ARG A 38 14.04 18.74 15.95
C ARG A 38 13.82 17.51 16.84
N PRO A 39 12.57 17.22 17.28
CA PRO A 39 12.30 15.91 17.87
C PRO A 39 12.66 14.83 16.85
N GLU A 40 13.33 13.78 17.31
CA GLU A 40 13.59 12.56 16.54
C GLU A 40 12.32 12.20 15.76
N ALA A 41 12.38 12.30 14.43
CA ALA A 41 11.20 12.11 13.60
C ALA A 41 10.80 10.63 13.68
N SER A 42 9.89 10.28 14.59
CA SER A 42 9.29 8.95 14.62
C SER A 42 8.47 8.78 13.35
N LEU A 43 9.01 8.06 12.37
CA LEU A 43 8.31 7.79 11.11
C LEU A 43 7.01 7.03 11.42
N ARG A 44 5.86 7.66 11.16
CA ARG A 44 4.55 7.03 11.30
C ARG A 44 4.16 6.44 9.96
N PHE A 45 3.93 5.14 9.91
CA PHE A 45 3.55 4.46 8.68
C PHE A 45 2.13 3.90 8.78
N ARG A 46 1.29 4.16 7.78
CA ARG A 46 -0.09 3.68 7.64
C ARG A 46 -0.30 3.06 6.26
N SER A 47 -1.27 2.15 6.13
CA SER A 47 -1.68 1.58 4.85
C SER A 47 -3.04 2.14 4.41
N ALA A 48 -3.18 2.47 3.12
CA ALA A 48 -4.45 2.85 2.49
C ALA A 48 -4.45 2.39 1.02
N PRO A 49 -4.76 1.12 0.75
CA PRO A 49 -4.57 0.52 -0.57
C PRO A 49 -5.49 1.15 -1.63
N SER A 50 -4.94 1.37 -2.83
CA SER A 50 -5.68 1.84 -4.01
C SER A 50 -5.97 0.69 -5.00
N PRO A 51 -7.16 0.67 -5.65
CA PRO A 51 -7.42 -0.25 -6.75
C PRO A 51 -6.71 0.14 -8.06
N ASN A 52 -6.20 1.39 -8.17
CA ASN A 52 -5.63 1.93 -9.39
C ASN A 52 -4.16 1.52 -9.49
N ARG A 53 -3.89 0.30 -9.90
CA ARG A 53 -2.54 -0.23 -10.05
C ARG A 53 -2.44 -1.20 -11.22
N GLY A 54 -1.27 -1.22 -11.85
CA GLY A 54 -0.93 -2.22 -12.86
C GLY A 54 -0.12 -3.33 -12.22
N GLY A 55 -0.54 -4.58 -12.42
CA GLY A 55 0.27 -5.73 -12.06
C GLY A 55 1.43 -5.85 -13.04
N VAL A 56 2.65 -5.82 -12.52
CA VAL A 56 3.85 -6.23 -13.24
C VAL A 56 4.67 -7.02 -12.25
N CYS A 57 5.21 -8.18 -12.65
CA CYS A 57 6.15 -8.92 -11.82
C CYS A 57 7.49 -8.18 -11.76
N ARG A 58 7.54 -7.03 -11.07
CA ARG A 58 8.78 -6.32 -10.76
C ARG A 58 9.30 -6.79 -9.42
N ILE A 59 10.60 -6.98 -9.34
CA ILE A 59 11.29 -7.17 -8.07
C ILE A 59 11.67 -5.79 -7.52
N PRO A 60 11.77 -5.59 -6.18
CA PRO A 60 12.14 -4.30 -5.60
C PRO A 60 13.42 -3.65 -6.17
N GLY A 61 14.33 -4.43 -6.78
CA GLY A 61 15.52 -3.93 -7.47
C GLY A 61 15.27 -3.25 -8.82
N ASP A 62 14.04 -3.31 -9.36
CA ASP A 62 13.67 -2.71 -10.65
C ASP A 62 13.29 -1.23 -10.54
N VAL A 63 13.06 -0.71 -9.32
CA VAL A 63 12.77 0.72 -9.11
C VAL A 63 14.07 1.52 -9.25
N ARG A 64 14.14 2.34 -10.30
CA ARG A 64 15.36 3.11 -10.64
C ARG A 64 15.31 4.58 -10.23
N GLY A 65 14.16 5.06 -9.75
CA GLY A 65 13.98 6.46 -9.41
C GLY A 65 12.66 6.71 -8.69
N ILE A 66 12.58 7.89 -8.10
CA ILE A 66 11.41 8.39 -7.36
C ILE A 66 10.91 9.64 -8.08
N VAL A 67 9.59 9.73 -8.27
CA VAL A 67 8.93 10.95 -8.75
C VAL A 67 8.23 11.58 -7.57
N LEU A 68 8.58 12.84 -7.27
CA LEU A 68 7.93 13.62 -6.21
C LEU A 68 6.77 14.43 -6.77
N HIS A 69 5.63 14.33 -6.11
CA HIS A 69 4.42 15.07 -6.41
C HIS A 69 3.92 15.79 -5.17
N SER A 70 3.22 16.91 -5.36
CA SER A 70 2.42 17.55 -4.32
C SER A 70 0.94 17.36 -4.63
N THR A 71 0.17 16.91 -3.65
CA THR A 71 -1.30 16.93 -3.73
C THR A 71 -1.82 18.26 -3.26
N GLU A 72 -2.85 18.78 -3.91
CA GLU A 72 -3.60 19.92 -3.39
C GLU A 72 -4.63 19.45 -2.36
N GLY A 73 -4.79 20.20 -1.26
CA GLY A 73 -5.74 19.87 -0.20
C GLY A 73 -5.18 18.95 0.90
N SER A 74 -6.06 18.17 1.54
CA SER A 74 -5.71 17.30 2.67
C SER A 74 -5.31 15.89 2.24
N LEU A 75 -4.55 15.19 3.09
CA LEU A 75 -4.21 13.78 2.91
C LEU A 75 -5.45 12.93 2.63
N GLU A 76 -6.50 13.06 3.45
CA GLU A 76 -7.73 12.29 3.31
C GLU A 76 -8.48 12.63 2.01
N GLY A 77 -8.35 13.85 1.51
CA GLY A 77 -8.82 14.23 0.18
C GLY A 77 -8.07 13.49 -0.92
N ALA A 78 -6.74 13.47 -0.85
CA ALA A 78 -5.91 12.73 -1.78
C ALA A 78 -6.19 11.21 -1.74
N LEU A 79 -6.31 10.61 -0.56
CA LEU A 79 -6.62 9.19 -0.39
C LEU A 79 -7.99 8.83 -0.98
N ARG A 80 -9.00 9.70 -0.82
CA ARG A 80 -10.30 9.51 -1.50
C ARG A 80 -10.14 9.53 -3.01
N THR A 81 -9.36 10.46 -3.56
CA THR A 81 -9.06 10.50 -5.01
C THR A 81 -8.37 9.23 -5.48
N PHE A 82 -7.38 8.74 -4.73
CA PHE A 82 -6.67 7.51 -5.07
C PHE A 82 -7.53 6.25 -4.97
N ALA A 83 -8.62 6.29 -4.20
CA ALA A 83 -9.56 5.18 -4.09
C ALA A 83 -10.61 5.15 -5.22
N MET A 84 -10.75 6.22 -6.02
CA MET A 84 -11.72 6.27 -7.12
C MET A 84 -11.30 5.32 -8.26
N GLN A 85 -12.14 4.33 -8.58
CA GLN A 85 -11.86 3.37 -9.65
C GLN A 85 -11.60 4.04 -11.00
N GLY A 86 -10.59 3.55 -11.73
CA GLY A 86 -10.19 4.13 -13.02
C GLY A 86 -9.50 5.48 -12.90
N GLY A 87 -9.14 5.89 -11.68
CA GLY A 87 -8.44 7.12 -11.38
C GLY A 87 -6.92 6.97 -11.36
N VAL A 88 -6.28 7.89 -10.66
CA VAL A 88 -4.83 7.91 -10.44
C VAL A 88 -4.48 7.28 -9.09
N SER A 89 -3.20 7.00 -8.88
CA SER A 89 -2.65 6.57 -7.59
C SER A 89 -1.18 6.94 -7.50
N ALA A 90 -0.61 6.86 -6.30
CA ALA A 90 0.82 6.94 -6.05
C ALA A 90 1.26 5.75 -5.17
N HIS A 91 2.56 5.51 -5.05
CA HIS A 91 3.07 4.50 -4.12
C HIS A 91 2.92 4.94 -2.66
N TYR A 92 3.25 6.20 -2.39
CA TYR A 92 3.23 6.79 -1.06
C TYR A 92 2.59 8.18 -1.08
N ALA A 93 1.97 8.56 0.03
CA ALA A 93 1.61 9.93 0.36
C ALA A 93 2.19 10.29 1.73
N ILE A 94 2.62 11.54 1.90
CA ILE A 94 3.20 12.03 3.16
C ILE A 94 2.38 13.26 3.57
N ASP A 95 1.81 13.24 4.77
CA ASP A 95 1.11 14.41 5.31
C ASP A 95 2.08 15.37 6.02
N ARG A 96 1.59 16.57 6.32
CA ARG A 96 2.34 17.67 6.93
C ARG A 96 2.86 17.35 8.33
N ASP A 97 2.27 16.35 9.01
CA ASP A 97 2.71 15.87 10.32
C ASP A 97 3.82 14.80 10.23
N GLY A 98 4.25 14.43 9.01
CA GLY A 98 5.25 13.39 8.77
C GLY A 98 4.69 11.97 8.70
N THR A 99 3.36 11.80 8.74
CA THR A 99 2.74 10.49 8.52
C THR A 99 2.90 10.06 7.07
N VAL A 100 3.51 8.88 6.87
CA VAL A 100 3.65 8.22 5.57
C VAL A 100 2.53 7.20 5.40
N VAL A 101 1.85 7.24 4.26
CA VAL A 101 0.80 6.31 3.87
C VAL A 101 1.26 5.51 2.66
N GLY A 102 1.37 4.19 2.78
CA GLY A 102 1.57 3.27 1.67
C GLY A 102 0.25 2.97 0.96
N ILE A 103 0.22 3.14 -0.37
CA ILE A 103 -1.00 3.09 -1.19
C ILE A 103 -0.91 2.00 -2.26
N VAL A 104 0.21 1.91 -2.98
CA VAL A 104 0.47 0.85 -3.97
C VAL A 104 1.81 0.19 -3.63
N PRO A 105 1.86 -1.16 -3.48
CA PRO A 105 3.11 -1.88 -3.25
C PRO A 105 4.15 -1.56 -4.33
N GLU A 106 5.43 -1.50 -3.96
CA GLU A 106 6.53 -1.22 -4.91
C GLU A 106 6.69 -2.29 -6.01
N GLY A 107 6.18 -3.50 -5.77
CA GLY A 107 6.12 -4.56 -6.78
C GLY A 107 5.06 -4.32 -7.85
N ASP A 108 4.04 -3.51 -7.57
CA ASP A 108 3.02 -3.09 -8.53
C ASP A 108 3.43 -1.74 -9.17
N VAL A 109 2.65 -1.24 -10.13
CA VAL A 109 2.83 0.10 -10.70
C VAL A 109 1.67 1.01 -10.31
N ALA A 110 1.97 2.12 -9.65
CA ALA A 110 1.00 3.19 -9.40
C ALA A 110 0.80 4.07 -10.64
N PHE A 111 -0.41 4.64 -10.78
CA PHE A 111 -0.80 5.48 -11.91
C PHE A 111 -0.58 6.97 -11.60
N HIS A 112 0.65 7.37 -11.28
CA HIS A 112 1.00 8.77 -10.92
C HIS A 112 1.71 9.55 -12.04
N VAL A 113 2.06 8.90 -13.14
CA VAL A 113 2.64 9.53 -14.33
C VAL A 113 1.84 9.04 -15.53
N ALA A 114 1.14 9.95 -16.20
CA ALA A 114 0.55 9.63 -17.49
C ALA A 114 1.68 9.49 -18.52
N ALA A 115 1.77 8.33 -19.18
CA ALA A 115 2.44 8.26 -20.47
C ALA A 115 1.52 8.94 -21.48
N PHE A 116 1.74 10.22 -21.78
CA PHE A 116 1.17 10.82 -22.97
C PHE A 116 1.82 10.15 -24.19
N GLY A 117 1.20 9.08 -24.71
CA GLY A 117 1.59 8.50 -26.00
C GLY A 117 1.53 6.99 -26.18
N ASN A 118 1.19 6.17 -25.18
CA ASN A 118 1.03 4.73 -25.41
C ASN A 118 -0.15 4.17 -24.63
N ARG A 119 -1.31 4.14 -25.28
CA ARG A 119 -2.40 3.23 -24.89
C ARG A 119 -2.09 1.88 -25.54
N PRO A 120 -2.33 0.73 -24.88
CA PRO A 120 -2.34 -0.56 -25.57
C PRO A 120 -3.38 -0.58 -26.69
#